data_AF-A0A1W9TY71-F1
#
_entry.id   AF-A0A1W9TY71-F1
#
_cell.length_a   1.000
_cell.length_b   1.000
_cell.length_c   1.000
_cell.angle_alpha   90.00
_cell.angle_beta   90.00
_cell.angle_gamma   90.00
#
_symmetry.space_group_name_H-M   'P 1'
#
loop_
_entity.id
_entity.type
_entity.pdbx_description
1 polymer ?
#
loop_
_entity_poly.entity_id
_entity_poly.type
_entity_poly.pdbx_seq_one_letter_code
_entity_poly.pdbx_strand_id
1 'polypeptide(L)'
;MAFDPEKDKILNKWKCEETGLVVSINQYGDGEPKVQIGPRVFTKKDGGESQRKAGRLSIEDLMWFYEIIDEVKDELSSLAKPV
;
A
#
# COMPACT_ATOMS: atom_id res chain seq x y z
N MET A 1 19.58 9.86 -6.98
CA MET A 1 19.72 10.48 -5.65
C MET A 1 19.48 9.42 -4.59
N ALA A 2 20.18 9.51 -3.46
CA ALA A 2 19.88 8.64 -2.32
C ALA A 2 18.52 9.02 -1.70
N PHE A 3 17.82 8.03 -1.15
CA PHE A 3 16.59 8.26 -0.40
C PHE A 3 16.91 8.98 0.92
N ASP A 4 16.19 10.06 1.18
CA ASP A 4 16.25 10.85 2.41
C ASP A 4 14.96 10.63 3.22
N PRO A 5 15.01 9.90 4.34
CA PRO A 5 13.83 9.60 5.15
C PRO A 5 13.11 10.85 5.67
N GLU A 6 13.82 11.96 5.93
CA GLU A 6 13.21 13.18 6.47
C GLU A 6 12.32 13.89 5.45
N LYS A 7 12.57 13.64 4.16
CA LYS A 7 11.75 14.17 3.07
C LYS A 7 10.51 13.35 2.82
N ASP A 8 10.41 12.15 3.38
CA ASP A 8 9.30 11.24 3.13
C ASP A 8 8.17 11.41 4.15
N LYS A 9 7.09 12.08 3.75
CA LYS A 9 5.97 12.42 4.63
C LYS A 9 4.76 11.56 4.33
N ILE A 10 4.07 11.10 5.37
CA ILE A 10 2.73 10.51 5.26
C ILE A 10 1.71 11.64 5.38
N LEU A 11 0.91 11.85 4.35
CA LEU A 11 -0.15 12.87 4.32
C LEU A 11 -1.48 12.33 4.86
N ASN A 12 -1.78 11.05 4.59
CA ASN A 12 -2.98 10.38 5.09
C ASN A 12 -2.75 8.88 5.20
N LYS A 13 -3.50 8.19 6.06
CA LYS A 13 -3.36 6.75 6.32
C LYS A 13 -4.68 6.11 6.75
N TRP A 14 -4.99 4.97 6.14
CA TRP A 14 -6.07 4.07 6.51
C TRP A 14 -5.50 2.70 6.87
N LYS A 15 -6.17 2.00 7.80
CA LYS A 15 -5.84 0.64 8.20
C LYS A 15 -7.11 -0.21 8.21
N CYS A 16 -7.04 -1.39 7.60
CA CYS A 16 -8.06 -2.42 7.78
C CYS A 16 -7.76 -3.17 9.08
N GLU A 17 -8.65 -3.06 10.07
CA GLU A 17 -8.44 -3.66 11.39
C GLU A 17 -8.46 -5.19 11.36
N GLU A 18 -9.20 -5.80 10.44
CA GLU A 18 -9.30 -7.25 10.31
C GLU A 18 -8.04 -7.89 9.71
N THR A 19 -7.51 -7.30 8.64
CA THR A 19 -6.41 -7.91 7.86
C THR A 19 -5.05 -7.25 8.10
N GLY A 20 -5.02 -6.10 8.78
CA GLY A 20 -3.80 -5.30 8.98
C GLY A 20 -3.30 -4.61 7.70
N LEU A 21 -4.08 -4.60 6.61
CA LEU A 21 -3.73 -3.86 5.40
C LEU A 21 -3.66 -2.36 5.70
N VAL A 22 -2.58 -1.72 5.28
CA VAL A 22 -2.40 -0.27 5.37
C VAL A 22 -2.45 0.33 3.97
N VAL A 23 -3.21 1.41 3.82
CA VAL A 23 -3.18 2.28 2.63
C VAL A 23 -2.78 3.67 3.08
N SER A 24 -1.82 4.31 2.43
CA SER A 24 -1.38 5.67 2.78
C SER A 24 -1.12 6.52 1.56
N ILE A 25 -1.22 7.84 1.73
CA ILE A 25 -0.74 8.81 0.76
C ILE A 25 0.58 9.37 1.30
N ASN A 26 1.63 9.30 0.49
CA ASN A 26 2.97 9.71 0.85
C ASN A 26 3.50 10.75 -0.15
N GLN A 27 4.28 11.70 0.32
CA GLN A 27 4.92 12.71 -0.51
C GLN A 27 6.39 12.83 -0.15
N TYR A 28 7.26 12.75 -1.16
CA TYR A 28 8.71 12.90 -0.97
C TYR A 28 9.15 14.31 -1.36
N GLY A 29 9.61 15.09 -0.39
CA GLY A 29 9.91 16.51 -0.56
C GLY A 29 8.69 17.27 -1.06
N ASP A 30 8.89 18.11 -2.07
CA ASP A 30 7.81 18.84 -2.78
C ASP A 30 7.32 18.09 -4.04
N GLY A 31 7.66 16.80 -4.17
CA GLY A 31 7.25 15.97 -5.30
C GLY A 31 5.76 15.63 -5.27
N GLU A 32 5.32 14.88 -6.27
CA GLU A 32 3.92 14.47 -6.37
C GLU A 32 3.53 13.48 -5.23
N PRO A 33 2.38 13.67 -4.57
CA PRO A 33 1.81 12.68 -3.67
C PRO A 33 1.50 11.37 -4.39
N LYS A 34 1.79 10.25 -3.74
CA LYS A 34 1.55 8.91 -4.28
C LYS A 34 0.85 8.03 -3.27
N VAL A 35 -0.01 7.12 -3.73
CA VAL A 35 -0.64 6.14 -2.86
C VAL A 35 0.28 4.94 -2.67
N GLN A 36 0.32 4.41 -1.46
CA GLN A 36 0.99 3.16 -1.12
C GLN A 36 -0.07 2.18 -0.63
N ILE A 37 -0.16 1.01 -1.28
CA ILE A 37 -1.06 -0.07 -0.88
C ILE A 37 -0.19 -1.18 -0.28
N GLY A 38 -0.31 -1.40 1.02
CA GLY A 38 0.58 -2.23 1.81
C GLY A 38 1.87 -1.52 2.24
N PRO A 39 2.86 -2.24 2.79
CA PRO A 39 2.84 -3.68 3.06
C PRO A 39 1.83 -4.07 4.11
N ARG A 40 1.50 -5.36 4.16
CA ARG A 40 0.92 -5.94 5.37
C ARG A 40 1.89 -5.69 6.51
N VAL A 41 1.46 -4.89 7.49
CA VAL A 41 2.19 -4.76 8.75
C VAL A 41 2.06 -6.10 9.45
N PHE A 42 3.16 -6.83 9.58
CA PHE A 42 3.17 -8.06 10.37
C PHE A 42 3.85 -7.79 11.70
N THR A 43 3.18 -8.21 12.77
CA THR A 43 3.75 -8.25 14.11
C THR A 43 4.71 -9.44 14.16
N LYS A 44 5.99 -9.16 14.38
CA LYS A 44 6.99 -10.19 14.65
C LYS A 44 6.70 -10.85 16.00
N LYS A 45 7.27 -12.04 16.23
CA LYS A 45 7.16 -12.76 17.52
C LYS A 45 7.67 -11.96 18.73
N ASP A 46 8.49 -10.94 18.50
CA ASP A 46 9.02 -10.01 19.52
C ASP A 46 8.13 -8.78 19.76
N GLY A 47 6.97 -8.69 19.12
CA GLY A 47 6.04 -7.56 19.21
C GLY A 47 6.37 -6.39 18.28
N GLY A 48 7.50 -6.43 17.56
CA GLY A 48 7.89 -5.38 16.61
C GLY A 48 7.10 -5.46 15.31
N GLU A 49 6.60 -4.32 14.83
CA GLU A 49 6.02 -4.22 13.50
C GLU A 49 7.12 -4.20 12.43
N SER A 50 6.97 -4.99 11.36
CA SER A 50 7.86 -4.93 10.19
C SER A 50 7.08 -4.77 8.89
N GLN A 51 7.68 -4.03 7.97
CA GLN A 51 7.10 -3.61 6.71
C GLN A 51 8.03 -4.05 5.56
N ARG A 52 7.53 -4.87 4.62
CA ARG A 52 8.20 -5.09 3.32
C ARG A 52 7.98 -3.85 2.45
N LYS A 53 8.95 -3.37 1.66
CA LYS A 53 8.71 -2.16 0.84
C LYS A 53 7.56 -2.41 -0.16
N ALA A 54 6.41 -1.77 0.04
CA ALA A 54 5.38 -1.68 -0.98
C ALA A 54 5.74 -0.56 -1.96
N GLY A 55 5.43 -0.75 -3.25
CA GLY A 55 5.56 0.31 -4.25
C GLY A 55 4.56 1.43 -4.03
N ARG A 56 4.84 2.61 -4.59
CA ARG A 56 3.94 3.75 -4.59
C ARG A 56 3.40 3.99 -5.99
N LEU A 57 2.09 4.13 -6.11
CA LEU A 57 1.35 4.36 -7.34
C LEU A 57 1.06 5.86 -7.46
N SER A 58 1.21 6.42 -8.67
CA SER A 58 0.74 7.78 -8.95
C SER A 58 -0.80 7.83 -8.99
N ILE A 59 -1.36 9.02 -9.25
CA ILE A 59 -2.80 9.15 -9.46
C ILE A 59 -3.24 8.42 -10.75
N GLU A 60 -2.45 8.46 -11.81
CA GLU A 60 -2.73 7.75 -13.06
C GLU A 60 -2.76 6.23 -12.86
N ASP A 61 -1.78 5.70 -12.13
CA ASP A 61 -1.73 4.27 -11.78
C ASP A 61 -2.96 3.86 -10.95
N LEU A 62 -3.39 4.72 -10.01
CA LEU A 62 -4.57 4.45 -9.17
C LEU A 62 -5.87 4.53 -9.97
N MET A 63 -5.98 5.46 -10.92
CA MET A 63 -7.14 5.55 -11.81
C MET A 63 -7.26 4.30 -12.67
N TRP A 64 -6.15 3.85 -13.30
CA TRP A 64 -6.15 2.61 -14.05
C TRP A 64 -6.46 1.39 -13.16
N PHE A 65 -5.90 1.34 -11.95
CA PHE A 65 -6.23 0.28 -10.99
C PHE A 65 -7.73 0.24 -10.68
N TYR A 66 -8.38 1.40 -10.55
CA TYR A 66 -9.83 1.49 -10.33
C TYR A 66 -10.64 1.01 -11.55
N GLU A 67 -10.12 1.16 -12.77
CA GLU A 67 -10.76 0.62 -13.98
C GLU A 67 -10.75 -0.91 -14.00
N ILE A 68 -9.72 -1.55 -13.43
CA ILE A 68 -9.55 -3.02 -13.47
C ILE A 68 -9.84 -3.72 -12.14
N ILE A 69 -10.19 -2.99 -11.07
CA ILE A 69 -10.27 -3.54 -9.71
C ILE A 69 -11.26 -4.70 -9.58
N ASP A 70 -12.40 -4.60 -10.27
CA ASP A 70 -13.41 -5.65 -10.24
C ASP A 70 -12.94 -6.91 -10.96
N GLU A 71 -12.27 -6.78 -12.11
CA GLU A 71 -11.66 -7.90 -12.82
C GLU A 71 -10.58 -8.58 -11.96
N VAL A 72 -9.71 -7.79 -11.34
CA VAL A 72 -8.69 -8.29 -10.42
C VAL A 72 -9.30 -9.04 -9.25
N LYS A 73 -10.39 -8.52 -8.66
CA LYS A 73 -11.11 -9.16 -7.55
C LYS A 73 -11.73 -10.49 -7.99
N ASP A 74 -12.37 -10.52 -9.16
CA ASP A 74 -13.04 -11.71 -9.67
C ASP A 74 -12.03 -12.81 -10.01
N GLU A 75 -10.93 -12.46 -10.69
CA GLU A 75 -9.86 -13.39 -11.02
C GLU A 75 -9.14 -13.89 -9.75
N LEU A 76 -8.87 -13.01 -8.78
CA LEU A 76 -8.30 -13.43 -7.50
C LEU A 76 -9.23 -14.41 -6.77
N SER A 77 -10.53 -14.15 -6.80
CA SER A 77 -11.54 -15.01 -6.17
C SER A 77 -11.66 -16.37 -6.87
N SER A 78 -11.50 -16.40 -8.20
CA SER A 78 -11.52 -17.64 -8.99
C SER A 78 -10.31 -18.54 -8.70
N LEU A 79 -9.13 -17.92 -8.48
CA LEU A 79 -7.88 -18.61 -8.21
C LEU A 79 -7.73 -19.03 -6.74
N ALA A 80 -8.33 -18.27 -5.82
CA ALA A 80 -8.32 -18.59 -4.40
C ALA A 80 -9.10 -19.88 -4.14
N LYS A 81 -8.39 -21.00 -4.00
CA LYS A 81 -9.01 -22.27 -3.60
C LYS A 81 -9.65 -22.09 -2.21
N PRO A 82 -10.83 -22.68 -1.96
CA PRO A 82 -11.41 -22.74 -0.63
C PRO A 82 -10.39 -23.27 0.38
N VAL A 83 -10.30 -22.60 1.52
CA VAL A 83 -9.41 -22.96 2.64
C VAL A 83 -10.04 -24.06 3.48
#